data_AF-A0A1F6BK55-F1
#
_entry.id   AF-A0A1F6BK55-F1
#
_cell.length_a   1.000
_cell.length_b   1.000
_cell.length_c   1.000
_cell.angle_alpha   90.00
_cell.angle_beta   90.00
_cell.angle_gamma   90.00
#
_symmetry.space_group_name_H-M   'P 1'
#
loop_
_entity.id
_entity.type
_entity.pdbx_description
1 polymer ?
#
loop_
_entity_poly.entity_id
_entity_poly.type
_entity_poly.pdbx_seq_one_letter_code
_entity_poly.pdbx_strand_id
1 'polypeptide(L)' 'MVYVKASPGDTSDSLIRKFTRKVIAEGLLLEFKRKEFYQKPAEVRKEAKNEIQRRLKARRRNKIRK' A
#
# COMPACT_ATOMS: atom_id res chain seq x y z
N MET A 1 1.13 3.15 12.49
CA MET A 1 0.76 2.10 13.47
C MET A 1 -0.74 1.93 13.35
N VAL A 2 -1.19 0.76 12.90
CA VAL A 2 -2.60 0.51 12.60
C VAL A 2 -3.33 0.04 13.85
N TYR A 3 -4.46 0.67 14.16
CA TYR A 3 -5.39 0.19 15.18
C TYR A 3 -6.78 -0.05 14.59
N VAL A 4 -7.43 -1.13 15.03
CA VAL A 4 -8.84 -1.45 14.75
C VAL A 4 -9.51 -1.72 16.09
N LYS A 5 -10.55 -0.94 16.40
CA LYS A 5 -11.37 -1.13 17.60
C LYS A 5 -12.53 -2.06 17.25
N ALA A 6 -12.82 -3.01 18.14
CA ALA A 6 -13.97 -3.89 18.01
C ALA A 6 -15.26 -3.15 18.39
N SER A 7 -16.32 -3.35 17.61
CA SER A 7 -17.66 -2.87 17.93
C SER A 7 -18.58 -4.04 18.34
N PRO A 8 -19.63 -3.81 19.14
CA PRO A 8 -20.63 -4.83 19.43
C PRO A 8 -21.25 -5.34 18.12
N GLY A 9 -21.16 -6.65 17.88
CA GLY A 9 -21.63 -7.30 16.64
C GLY A 9 -20.56 -7.60 15.59
N ASP A 10 -19.29 -7.22 15.83
CA ASP A 10 -18.20 -7.67 14.97
C ASP A 10 -17.75 -9.10 15.31
N THR A 11 -17.76 -9.99 14.33
CA THR A 11 -17.08 -11.29 14.40
C THR A 11 -15.56 -11.11 14.29
N SER A 12 -14.80 -12.04 14.86
CA SER A 12 -13.33 -12.11 14.75
C SER A 12 -12.83 -11.93 13.31
N ASP A 13 -13.44 -12.62 12.35
CA ASP A 13 -13.11 -12.52 10.92
C ASP A 13 -13.34 -11.13 10.32
N SER A 14 -14.41 -10.45 10.75
CA SER A 14 -14.69 -9.07 10.32
C SER A 14 -13.57 -8.13 10.77
N LEU A 15 -13.08 -8.30 12.00
CA LEU A 15 -11.98 -7.50 12.55
C LEU A 15 -10.66 -7.77 11.83
N ILE A 16 -10.32 -9.04 11.58
CA ILE A 16 -9.12 -9.41 10.82
C ILE A 16 -9.18 -8.77 9.44
N ARG A 17 -10.32 -8.86 8.74
CA ARG A 17 -10.48 -8.28 7.41
C ARG A 17 -10.40 -6.75 7.42
N LYS A 18 -10.97 -6.08 8.42
CA LYS A 18 -10.83 -4.62 8.62
C LYS A 18 -9.37 -4.23 8.86
N PHE A 19 -8.65 -4.99 9.68
CA PHE A 19 -7.24 -4.77 9.95
C PHE A 19 -6.38 -4.96 8.70
N THR A 20 -6.53 -6.07 7.99
CA THR A 20 -5.80 -6.34 6.75
C THR A 20 -6.02 -5.24 5.71
N ARG A 21 -7.26 -4.74 5.56
CA ARG A 21 -7.55 -3.60 4.68
C ARG A 21 -6.82 -2.33 5.12
N LYS A 22 -6.80 -2.00 6.43
CA LYS A 22 -6.05 -0.84 6.93
C LYS A 22 -4.55 -0.99 6.70
N VAL A 23 -3.97 -2.16 6.95
CA VAL A 23 -2.53 -2.44 6.72
C VAL A 23 -2.15 -2.24 5.26
N ILE A 24 -2.98 -2.73 4.33
CA ILE A 24 -2.78 -2.55 2.88
C ILE A 24 -2.93 -1.07 2.51
N ALA A 25 -3.95 -0.39 3.03
CA ALA A 25 -4.20 1.03 2.73
C ALA A 25 -3.09 1.96 3.22
N GLU A 26 -2.53 1.68 4.41
CA GLU A 26 -1.36 2.40 4.93
C GLU A 26 -0.06 2.02 4.19
N GLY A 27 -0.05 0.97 3.37
CA GLY A 27 1.14 0.56 2.60
C GLY A 27 2.28 0.02 3.47
N LEU A 28 2.00 -0.34 4.73
CA LEU A 28 3.01 -0.76 5.72
C LEU A 28 3.88 -1.92 5.23
N LEU A 29 3.27 -2.91 4.56
CA LEU A 29 4.02 -4.04 4.00
C LEU A 29 5.07 -3.61 2.97
N LEU A 30 4.73 -2.63 2.13
CA LEU A 30 5.66 -2.09 1.14
C LEU A 30 6.77 -1.30 1.83
N GLU A 31 6.44 -0.49 2.83
CA GLU A 31 7.44 0.25 3.59
C GLU A 31 8.44 -0.66 4.30
N PHE A 32 7.96 -1.72 4.95
CA PHE A 32 8.83 -2.68 5.62
C PHE A 32 9.78 -3.36 4.62
N LYS A 33 9.28 -3.77 3.46
CA LYS A 33 10.13 -4.35 2.41
C LYS A 33 11.20 -3.37 1.91
N ARG A 34 10.89 -2.08 1.81
CA ARG A 34 11.87 -1.05 1.40
C ARG A 34 12.92 -0.75 2.46
N LYS A 35 12.58 -0.96 3.74
CA LYS A 35 13.46 -0.73 4.89
C LYS A 35 14.23 -1.97 5.33
N GLU A 36 13.89 -3.15 4.78
CA GLU A 36 14.53 -4.43 5.09
C GLU A 36 16.04 -4.40 4.80
N PHE A 37 16.45 -3.67 3.75
CA PHE A 37 17.84 -3.49 3.37
C PHE A 37 18.15 -2.02 3.13
N TYR A 38 19.42 -1.64 3.33
CA TYR A 38 19.87 -0.32 2.94
C TYR A 38 19.84 -0.16 1.40
N GLN A 39 19.10 0.83 0.93
CA GLN A 39 19.14 1.28 -0.46
C GLN A 39 19.86 2.61 -0.57
N LYS A 40 20.68 2.76 -1.61
CA LYS A 40 21.33 4.03 -1.89
C LYS A 40 20.27 5.11 -2.19
N PRO A 41 20.44 6.36 -1.74
CA PRO A 41 19.47 7.43 -2.00
C PRO A 41 19.15 7.64 -3.49
N ALA A 42 20.11 7.37 -4.37
CA ALA A 42 19.90 7.41 -5.82
C ALA A 42 18.90 6.35 -6.32
N GLU A 43 18.96 5.14 -5.79
CA GLU A 43 18.05 4.04 -6.15
C GLU A 43 16.63 4.31 -5.64
N VAL A 44 16.50 4.81 -4.40
CA VAL A 44 15.21 5.20 -3.82
C VAL A 44 14.52 6.26 -4.69
N ARG A 45 15.27 7.27 -5.17
CA ARG A 45 14.75 8.30 -6.08
C ARG A 45 14.36 7.74 -7.45
N LYS A 46 15.13 6.79 -7.98
CA LYS A 46 14.83 6.11 -9.25
C LYS A 46 13.55 5.29 -9.16
N GLU A 47 13.39 4.51 -8.10
CA GLU A 47 12.17 3.74 -7.84
C GLU A 47 10.94 4.64 -7.69
N ALA A 48 11.04 5.73 -6.93
CA ALA A 48 9.94 6.66 -6.75
C ALA A 48 9.45 7.26 -8.08
N LYS A 49 10.39 7.63 -8.97
CA LYS A 49 10.05 8.10 -10.33
C LYS A 49 9.35 7.00 -11.14
N ASN A 50 9.88 5.78 -11.10
CA ASN A 50 9.30 4.64 -11.83
C ASN A 50 7.88 4.31 -11.36
N GLU A 51 7.64 4.35 -10.05
CA GLU A 51 6.32 4.13 -9.43
C GLU A 51 5.29 5.15 -9.92
N ILE A 52 5.66 6.45 -9.97
CA ILE A 52 4.80 7.52 -10.48
C ILE A 52 4.47 7.27 -11.96
N GLN A 53 5.48 6.97 -12.78
CA GLN A 53 5.27 6.71 -14.21
C GLN A 53 4.37 5.49 -14.46
N ARG A 54 4.54 4.43 -13.67
CA ARG A 54 3.68 3.24 -13.71
C ARG A 54 2.22 3.61 -13.41
N ARG A 55 1.96 4.43 -12.39
CA ARG A 55 0.61 4.88 -12.03
C ARG A 55 -0.02 5.74 -13.12
N LEU A 56 0.74 6.66 -13.72
CA LEU A 56 0.27 7.48 -14.85
C LEU A 56 -0.10 6.62 -16.06
N LYS A 57 0.76 5.65 -16.41
CA LYS A 57 0.50 4.70 -17.51
C LYS A 57 -0.77 3.86 -17.26
N ALA A 58 -0.95 3.38 -16.04
CA ALA A 58 -2.15 2.62 -15.66
C ALA A 58 -3.43 3.46 -15.77
N ARG A 59 -3.41 4.72 -15.29
CA ARG A 59 -4.54 5.66 -15.41
C ARG A 59 -4.87 5.95 -16.88
N ARG A 60 -3.86 6.21 -17.71
CA ARG A 60 -4.04 6.44 -19.15
C ARG A 60 -4.67 5.23 -19.84
N ARG A 61 -4.20 4.01 -19.53
CA ARG A 61 -4.77 2.77 -20.08
C ARG A 61 -6.24 2.60 -19.69
N ASN A 62 -6.60 2.90 -18.44
CA ASN A 62 -7.98 2.80 -17.98
C ASN A 62 -8.89 3.85 -18.61
N LYS A 63 -8.39 5.05 -18.94
CA LYS A 63 -9.16 6.09 -19.64
C LYS A 63 -9.44 5.71 -21.11
N ILE A 64 -8.52 4.99 -21.77
CA ILE A 64 -8.69 4.53 -23.16
C ILE A 64 -9.66 3.34 -23.27
N ARG A 65 -9.77 2.53 -22.20
CA ARG A 65 -10.67 1.37 -22.15
C ARG A 65 -12.12 1.71 -21.77
N LYS A 66 -12.38 2.95 -21.39
CA LYS A 66 -13.70 3.47 -21.02
C LYS A 66 -14.26 4.24 -22.21
#